data_AF-A0A6L4AZG2-F1
#
_entry.id   AF-A0A6L4AZG2-F1
#
_cell.length_a   1.000
_cell.length_b   1.000
_cell.length_c   1.000
_cell.angle_alpha   90.00
_cell.angle_beta   90.00
_cell.angle_gamma   90.00
#
_symmetry.space_group_name_H-M   'P 1'
#
loop_
_entity.id
_entity.type
_entity.pdbx_description
1 polymer ?
#
loop_
_entity_poly.entity_id
_entity_poly.type
_entity_poly.pdbx_seq_one_letter_code
_entity_poly.pdbx_strand_id
1 'polypeptide(L)'
;MSKSAGLLLACLLSVPALAADLEIKDPWVRGTVPAQKATGAFMQLSSKGGVTLVGVASPAASVVELHEMVMENTVMKMRPVPRLDVKPGQTVELKPGSYHVMLIDLKKPLAKGDVVPITLKVEGKDKKVETVDVKAEVRDLTAAAPAMEHKHQH
;
A
#
# COMPACT_ATOMS: atom_id res chain seq x y z
N MET A 1 34.49 55.03 -0.28
CA MET A 1 33.17 54.37 -0.15
C MET A 1 33.26 53.01 -0.82
N SER A 2 33.46 51.92 -0.07
CA SER A 2 33.44 50.56 -0.63
C SER A 2 32.42 49.73 0.14
N LYS A 3 31.43 49.20 -0.59
CA LYS A 3 30.23 48.54 -0.05
C LYS A 3 30.59 47.12 0.39
N SER A 4 30.36 46.80 1.65
CA SER A 4 30.44 45.43 2.18
C SER A 4 29.17 44.66 1.78
N ALA A 5 29.33 43.55 1.05
CA ALA A 5 28.24 42.64 0.73
C ALA A 5 28.14 41.57 1.84
N GLY A 6 27.07 41.63 2.63
CA GLY A 6 26.78 40.65 3.68
C GLY A 6 26.22 39.35 3.08
N LEU A 7 26.93 38.25 3.31
CA LEU A 7 26.49 36.90 2.97
C LEU A 7 25.49 36.42 4.03
N LEU A 8 24.20 36.46 3.70
CA LEU A 8 23.12 35.90 4.51
C LEU A 8 23.12 34.37 4.37
N LEU A 9 23.64 33.69 5.39
CA LEU A 9 23.60 32.24 5.52
C LEU A 9 22.19 31.82 5.97
N ALA A 10 21.34 31.43 5.01
CA ALA A 10 20.03 30.88 5.30
C ALA A 10 20.18 29.44 5.85
N CYS A 11 19.98 29.28 7.17
CA CYS A 11 19.84 27.96 7.79
C CYS A 11 18.54 27.31 7.30
N LEU A 12 18.66 26.31 6.42
CA LEU A 12 17.58 25.39 6.10
C LEU A 12 17.31 24.52 7.32
N LEU A 13 16.26 24.84 8.08
CA LEU A 13 15.71 23.95 9.10
C LEU A 13 15.08 22.76 8.39
N SER A 14 15.78 21.62 8.36
CA SER A 14 15.17 20.33 8.03
C SER A 14 14.18 19.98 9.12
N VAL A 15 12.90 20.28 8.88
CA VAL A 15 11.80 19.79 9.72
C VAL A 15 11.77 18.27 9.53
N PRO A 16 11.83 17.47 10.62
CA PRO A 16 11.62 16.04 10.48
C PRO A 16 10.19 15.85 9.96
N ALA A 17 10.05 15.30 8.76
CA ALA A 17 8.77 14.81 8.30
C ALA A 17 8.32 13.80 9.35
N LEU A 18 7.26 14.13 10.11
CA LEU A 18 6.53 13.11 10.84
C LEU A 18 6.15 12.09 9.77
N ALA A 19 6.76 10.91 9.82
CA ALA A 19 6.30 9.81 9.01
C ALA A 19 4.85 9.54 9.45
N ALA A 20 3.95 9.35 8.49
CA ALA A 20 2.58 8.98 8.77
C ALA A 20 2.54 7.87 9.82
N ASP A 21 1.60 7.94 10.77
CA ASP A 21 1.40 6.95 11.83
C ASP A 21 0.83 5.63 11.25
N LEU A 22 1.60 5.01 10.37
CA LEU A 22 1.29 3.80 9.65
C LEU A 22 2.56 2.94 9.58
N GLU A 23 2.52 1.81 10.28
CA GLU A 23 3.52 0.77 10.20
C GLU A 23 3.08 -0.27 9.16
N ILE A 24 3.99 -0.59 8.24
CA ILE A 24 3.74 -1.48 7.11
C ILE A 24 4.69 -2.66 7.22
N LYS A 25 4.16 -3.88 7.18
CA LYS A 25 4.96 -5.11 7.22
C LYS A 25 4.70 -5.99 6.03
N ASP A 26 5.77 -6.69 5.64
CA ASP A 26 5.76 -7.72 4.60
C ASP A 26 5.08 -7.27 3.29
N PRO A 27 5.45 -6.12 2.70
CA PRO A 27 4.84 -5.71 1.44
C PRO A 27 5.31 -6.60 0.29
N TRP A 28 4.37 -7.18 -0.45
CA TRP A 28 4.67 -8.02 -1.61
C TRP A 28 3.60 -7.94 -2.69
N VAL A 29 3.97 -8.30 -3.90
CA VAL A 29 3.08 -8.35 -5.07
C VAL A 29 3.08 -9.76 -5.63
N ARG A 30 1.92 -10.28 -6.02
CA ARG A 30 1.88 -11.56 -6.74
C ARG A 30 2.42 -11.38 -8.16
N GLY A 31 3.37 -12.22 -8.56
CA GLY A 31 3.91 -12.22 -9.92
C GLY A 31 2.85 -12.43 -11.00
N THR A 32 3.21 -12.15 -12.25
CA THR A 32 2.30 -12.28 -13.40
C THR A 32 2.98 -12.97 -14.58
N VAL A 33 2.18 -13.65 -15.40
CA VAL A 33 2.61 -14.11 -16.74
C VAL A 33 2.29 -13.04 -17.80
N PRO A 34 2.89 -13.08 -19.01
CA PRO A 34 2.70 -12.04 -20.03
C PRO A 34 1.25 -11.70 -20.40
N ALA A 35 0.34 -12.68 -20.32
CA ALA A 35 -1.08 -12.51 -20.61
C ALA A 35 -1.87 -11.80 -19.49
N GLN A 36 -1.36 -11.79 -18.25
CA GLN A 36 -2.04 -11.17 -17.11
C GLN A 36 -1.73 -9.66 -17.05
N LYS A 37 -2.79 -8.85 -17.12
CA LYS A 37 -2.72 -7.38 -17.07
C LYS A 37 -3.05 -6.79 -15.71
N ALA A 38 -3.35 -7.62 -14.72
CA ALA A 38 -3.67 -7.16 -13.39
C ALA A 38 -3.11 -8.11 -12.32
N THR A 39 -2.78 -7.58 -11.14
CA THR A 39 -2.35 -8.37 -9.98
C THR A 39 -2.69 -7.69 -8.66
N GLY A 40 -2.60 -8.45 -7.57
CA GLY A 40 -2.77 -7.94 -6.21
C GLY A 40 -1.43 -7.68 -5.52
N ALA A 41 -1.39 -6.61 -4.72
CA ALA A 41 -0.36 -6.33 -3.75
C ALA A 41 -0.93 -6.41 -2.32
N PHE A 42 -0.08 -6.89 -1.43
CA PHE A 42 -0.42 -7.41 -0.11
C PHE A 42 0.59 -6.89 0.91
N MET A 43 0.13 -6.68 2.13
CA MET A 43 0.93 -6.14 3.24
C MET A 43 0.10 -6.19 4.52
N GLN A 44 0.73 -6.01 5.67
CA GLN A 44 0.04 -5.77 6.93
C GLN A 44 0.17 -4.30 7.30
N LEU A 45 -0.95 -3.67 7.65
CA LEU A 45 -1.05 -2.27 8.02
C LEU A 45 -1.44 -2.16 9.49
N SER A 46 -0.69 -1.39 10.27
CA SER A 46 -1.02 -1.11 11.67
C SER A 46 -0.73 0.34 12.03
N SER A 47 -1.43 0.88 13.02
CA SER A 47 -1.29 2.28 13.41
C SER A 47 -1.50 2.42 14.91
N LYS A 48 -0.68 3.25 15.58
CA LYS A 48 -0.79 3.45 17.03
C LYS A 48 -1.92 4.40 17.36
N GLY A 49 -2.01 5.50 16.63
CA GLY A 49 -3.02 6.55 16.74
C GLY A 49 -4.21 6.34 15.81
N GLY A 50 -4.16 5.40 14.88
CA GLY A 50 -5.23 5.14 13.92
C GLY A 50 -5.18 6.10 12.73
N VAL A 51 -5.36 5.56 11.54
CA VAL A 51 -5.31 6.29 10.26
C VAL A 51 -6.33 5.72 9.27
N THR A 52 -6.60 6.44 8.20
CA THR A 52 -7.39 5.93 7.08
C THR A 52 -6.55 5.94 5.80
N LEU A 53 -6.44 4.81 5.12
CA LEU A 53 -5.92 4.77 3.77
C LEU A 53 -6.99 5.36 2.83
N VAL A 54 -6.66 6.42 2.10
CA VAL A 54 -7.59 7.18 1.25
C VAL A 54 -7.23 7.14 -0.23
N GLY A 55 -6.15 6.43 -0.57
CA GLY A 55 -5.74 6.24 -1.95
C GLY A 55 -4.46 5.44 -2.05
N VAL A 56 -4.23 4.93 -3.26
CA VAL A 56 -3.06 4.13 -3.62
C VAL A 56 -2.63 4.50 -5.02
N ALA A 57 -1.33 4.40 -5.30
CA ALA A 57 -0.76 4.65 -6.62
C ALA A 57 0.48 3.79 -6.85
N SER A 58 0.82 3.56 -8.11
CA SER A 58 2.06 2.91 -8.51
C SER A 58 2.38 3.28 -9.95
N PRO A 59 3.65 3.55 -10.30
CA PRO A 59 4.04 3.72 -11.69
C PRO A 59 3.97 2.42 -12.51
N ALA A 60 3.81 1.25 -11.87
CA ALA A 60 3.77 -0.06 -12.54
C ALA A 60 2.45 -0.34 -13.29
N ALA A 61 1.39 0.40 -12.97
CA ALA A 61 0.03 0.19 -13.47
C ALA A 61 -0.60 1.52 -13.89
N SER A 62 -1.62 1.47 -14.74
CA SER A 62 -2.37 2.67 -15.12
C SER A 62 -3.47 3.01 -14.10
N VAL A 63 -4.03 1.98 -13.47
CA VAL A 63 -5.05 2.11 -12.42
C VAL A 63 -4.60 1.32 -11.20
N VAL A 64 -4.71 1.93 -10.02
CA VAL A 64 -4.39 1.31 -8.74
C VAL A 64 -5.53 1.62 -7.78
N GLU A 65 -6.12 0.57 -7.22
CA GLU A 65 -7.31 0.66 -6.39
C GLU A 65 -7.16 -0.17 -5.14
N LEU A 66 -7.88 0.20 -4.08
CA LEU A 66 -8.02 -0.65 -2.90
C LEU A 66 -9.28 -1.48 -3.06
N HIS A 67 -9.18 -2.79 -2.88
CA HIS A 67 -10.27 -3.73 -3.07
C HIS A 67 -10.51 -4.54 -1.80
N GLU A 68 -11.75 -4.99 -1.64
CA GLU A 68 -12.14 -6.00 -0.67
C GLU A 68 -12.74 -7.22 -1.38
N MET A 69 -12.76 -8.35 -0.68
CA MET A 69 -13.47 -9.54 -1.13
C MET A 69 -14.77 -9.65 -0.34
N VAL A 70 -15.89 -9.66 -1.04
CA VAL A 70 -17.22 -9.77 -0.43
C VAL A 70 -17.99 -10.94 -1.02
N MET A 71 -18.72 -11.65 -0.16
CA MET A 71 -19.64 -12.70 -0.58
C MET A 71 -20.97 -12.06 -0.95
N GLU A 72 -21.35 -12.15 -2.23
CA GLU A 72 -22.59 -11.61 -2.74
C GLU A 72 -23.32 -12.70 -3.54
N ASN A 73 -24.52 -13.08 -3.12
CA ASN A 73 -25.31 -14.13 -3.78
C ASN A 73 -24.51 -15.42 -4.02
N THR A 74 -23.84 -15.90 -2.97
CA THR A 74 -22.95 -17.07 -2.96
C THR A 74 -21.72 -17.01 -3.86
N VAL A 75 -21.45 -15.84 -4.47
CA VAL A 75 -20.26 -15.60 -5.29
C VAL A 75 -19.32 -14.63 -4.57
N MET A 76 -18.06 -15.02 -4.44
CA MET A 76 -17.00 -14.12 -3.97
C MET A 76 -16.66 -13.11 -5.07
N LYS A 77 -16.81 -11.82 -4.76
CA LYS A 77 -16.51 -10.72 -5.68
C LYS A 77 -15.45 -9.79 -5.11
N MET A 78 -14.59 -9.30 -6.00
CA MET A 78 -13.71 -8.17 -5.72
C MET A 78 -14.49 -6.88 -5.87
N ARG A 79 -14.42 -5.99 -4.87
CA ARG A 79 -15.10 -4.69 -4.89
C ARG A 79 -14.12 -3.57 -4.53
N PRO A 80 -14.02 -2.50 -5.34
CA PRO A 80 -13.22 -1.35 -4.97
C PRO A 80 -13.82 -0.65 -3.75
N VAL A 81 -12.95 -0.22 -2.85
CA VAL A 81 -13.28 0.59 -1.68
C VAL A 81 -12.49 1.90 -1.74
N PRO A 82 -13.14 3.06 -1.53
CA PRO A 82 -12.46 4.34 -1.64
C PRO A 82 -11.53 4.62 -0.45
N ARG A 83 -11.77 3.94 0.69
CA ARG A 83 -11.11 4.18 1.97
C ARG A 83 -11.01 2.89 2.78
N LEU A 84 -9.99 2.79 3.62
CA LEU A 84 -9.83 1.69 4.58
C LEU A 84 -9.27 2.21 5.90
N ASP A 85 -10.01 1.99 6.98
CA ASP A 85 -9.61 2.41 8.32
C ASP A 85 -8.67 1.38 8.95
N VAL A 86 -7.53 1.88 9.44
CA VAL A 86 -6.60 1.13 10.30
C VAL A 86 -6.78 1.69 11.71
N LYS A 87 -7.62 1.03 12.51
CA LYS A 87 -7.97 1.48 13.85
C LYS A 87 -6.74 1.41 14.79
N PRO A 88 -6.66 2.29 15.81
CA PRO A 88 -5.57 2.26 16.80
C PRO A 88 -5.36 0.86 17.38
N GLY A 89 -4.11 0.38 17.35
CA GLY A 89 -3.74 -0.93 17.91
C GLY A 89 -4.25 -2.14 17.15
N GLN A 90 -4.91 -1.96 15.99
CA GLN A 90 -5.34 -3.04 15.12
C GLN A 90 -4.38 -3.22 13.94
N THR A 91 -4.22 -4.47 13.51
CA THR A 91 -3.55 -4.79 12.25
C THR A 91 -4.61 -5.17 11.22
N VAL A 92 -4.58 -4.50 10.08
CA VAL A 92 -5.38 -4.83 8.91
C VAL A 92 -4.50 -5.59 7.93
N GLU A 93 -4.88 -6.82 7.60
CA GLU A 93 -4.16 -7.66 6.65
C GLU A 93 -4.70 -7.45 5.24
N LEU A 94 -3.87 -6.93 4.35
CA LEU A 94 -4.10 -6.98 2.92
C LEU A 94 -3.52 -8.30 2.41
N LYS A 95 -4.38 -9.29 2.16
CA LYS A 95 -3.98 -10.67 1.80
C LYS A 95 -4.92 -11.28 0.76
N PRO A 96 -4.48 -12.34 0.04
CA PRO A 96 -5.36 -13.05 -0.89
C PRO A 96 -6.66 -13.48 -0.21
N GLY A 97 -7.80 -13.19 -0.84
CA GLY A 97 -9.12 -13.50 -0.29
C GLY A 97 -9.68 -12.47 0.71
N SER A 98 -8.96 -11.38 0.98
CA SER A 98 -9.40 -10.27 1.86
C SER A 98 -9.15 -8.92 1.17
N TYR A 99 -8.88 -7.86 1.92
CA TYR A 99 -8.43 -6.58 1.36
C TYR A 99 -7.14 -6.76 0.55
N HIS A 100 -6.97 -5.96 -0.50
CA HIS A 100 -5.73 -5.94 -1.29
C HIS A 100 -5.65 -4.68 -2.14
N VAL A 101 -4.43 -4.27 -2.50
CA VAL A 101 -4.22 -3.24 -3.52
C VAL A 101 -4.25 -3.90 -4.88
N MET A 102 -5.18 -3.51 -5.75
CA MET A 102 -5.29 -4.02 -7.10
C MET A 102 -4.51 -3.13 -8.07
N LEU A 103 -3.58 -3.71 -8.81
CA LEU A 103 -2.85 -3.07 -9.90
C LEU A 103 -3.48 -3.53 -11.23
N ILE A 104 -4.03 -2.59 -12.00
CA ILE A 104 -4.79 -2.86 -13.23
C ILE A 104 -4.12 -2.13 -14.41
N ASP A 105 -4.14 -2.77 -15.58
CA ASP A 105 -3.43 -2.32 -16.77
C ASP A 105 -1.93 -2.14 -16.52
N LEU A 106 -1.32 -3.26 -16.07
CA LEU A 106 0.12 -3.38 -15.87
C LEU A 106 0.89 -3.01 -17.13
N LYS A 107 1.89 -2.13 -16.97
CA LYS A 107 2.73 -1.66 -18.08
C LYS A 107 3.68 -2.73 -18.60
N LYS A 108 4.04 -3.70 -17.74
CA LYS A 108 4.84 -4.88 -18.07
C LYS A 108 4.47 -6.05 -17.15
N PRO A 109 4.79 -7.30 -17.53
CA PRO A 109 4.72 -8.43 -16.61
C PRO A 109 5.66 -8.22 -15.41
N LEU A 110 5.30 -8.80 -14.26
CA LEU A 110 6.04 -8.69 -13.00
C LEU A 110 6.60 -10.07 -12.64
N ALA A 111 7.92 -10.20 -12.67
CA ALA A 111 8.62 -11.45 -12.40
C ALA A 111 9.06 -11.53 -10.94
N LYS A 112 9.22 -12.75 -10.40
CA LYS A 112 9.75 -12.96 -9.06
C LYS A 112 11.08 -12.22 -8.86
N GLY A 113 11.22 -11.54 -7.73
CA GLY A 113 12.41 -10.76 -7.40
C GLY A 113 12.40 -9.33 -7.93
N ASP A 114 11.45 -8.98 -8.81
CA ASP A 114 11.19 -7.57 -9.13
C ASP A 114 10.73 -6.82 -7.86
N VAL A 115 10.91 -5.50 -7.86
CA VAL A 115 10.39 -4.62 -6.81
C VAL A 115 9.41 -3.64 -7.44
N VAL A 116 8.20 -3.59 -6.89
CA VAL A 116 7.14 -2.68 -7.30
C VAL A 116 7.03 -1.55 -6.29
N PRO A 117 7.28 -0.29 -6.69
CA PRO A 117 6.99 0.86 -5.83
C PRO A 117 5.47 1.08 -5.75
N ILE A 118 4.94 1.17 -4.53
CA ILE A 118 3.55 1.48 -4.23
C ILE A 118 3.53 2.69 -3.30
N THR A 119 2.65 3.62 -3.58
CA THR A 119 2.48 4.84 -2.81
C THR A 119 1.13 4.79 -2.14
N LEU A 120 1.11 4.85 -0.80
CA LEU A 120 -0.10 4.88 0.02
C LEU A 120 -0.41 6.32 0.42
N LYS A 121 -1.65 6.78 0.22
CA LYS A 121 -2.13 8.08 0.71
C LYS A 121 -2.89 7.86 2.02
N VAL A 122 -2.35 8.39 3.10
CA VAL A 122 -2.78 8.11 4.47
C VAL A 122 -3.34 9.38 5.09
N GLU A 123 -4.61 9.37 5.48
CA GLU A 123 -5.24 10.44 6.23
C GLU A 123 -5.08 10.17 7.74
N GLY A 124 -4.39 11.10 8.42
CA GLY A 124 -4.23 11.07 9.88
C GLY A 124 -5.47 11.58 10.62
N LYS A 125 -5.43 11.50 11.95
CA LYS A 125 -6.48 12.06 12.84
C LYS A 125 -6.71 13.56 12.66
N ASP A 126 -5.68 14.30 12.27
CA ASP A 126 -5.73 15.74 12.00
C ASP A 126 -6.27 16.07 10.59
N LYS A 127 -6.78 15.07 9.87
CA LYS A 127 -7.32 15.16 8.51
C LYS A 127 -6.30 15.55 7.44
N LYS A 128 -5.01 15.55 7.75
CA LYS A 128 -3.97 15.72 6.74
C LYS A 128 -3.72 14.41 6.03
N VAL A 129 -3.50 14.52 4.72
CA VAL A 129 -3.13 13.39 3.87
C VAL A 129 -1.63 13.42 3.65
N GLU A 130 -0.96 12.36 4.09
CA GLU A 130 0.46 12.12 3.88
C GLU A 130 0.67 10.98 2.90
N THR A 131 1.85 10.94 2.32
CA THR A 131 2.22 9.91 1.34
C THR A 131 3.29 9.01 1.94
N VAL A 132 3.07 7.70 1.87
CA VAL A 132 4.01 6.68 2.34
C VAL A 132 4.42 5.81 1.16
N ASP A 133 5.70 5.81 0.83
CA ASP A 133 6.24 4.97 -0.22
C ASP A 133 6.64 3.59 0.31
N VAL A 134 6.23 2.56 -0.42
CA VAL A 134 6.40 1.15 -0.10
C VAL A 134 7.11 0.47 -1.26
N LYS A 135 8.15 -0.30 -0.95
CA LYS A 135 8.79 -1.19 -1.92
C LYS A 135 8.27 -2.60 -1.67
N ALA A 136 7.45 -3.10 -2.59
CA ALA A 136 6.85 -4.42 -2.49
C ALA A 136 7.60 -5.41 -3.39
N GLU A 137 8.12 -6.49 -2.82
CA GLU A 137 8.81 -7.52 -3.59
C GLU A 137 7.82 -8.41 -4.34
N VAL A 138 8.13 -8.75 -5.58
CA VAL A 138 7.31 -9.67 -6.36
C VAL A 138 7.63 -11.10 -5.97
N ARG A 139 6.61 -11.83 -5.51
CA ARG A 139 6.67 -13.26 -5.15
C ARG A 139 6.08 -14.14 -6.25
N ASP A 140 6.26 -15.44 -6.10
CA ASP A 140 5.78 -16.45 -7.05
C ASP A 140 4.28 -16.31 -7.38
N LEU A 141 3.91 -16.78 -8.58
CA LEU A 141 2.53 -16.76 -9.10
C LEU A 141 1.53 -17.44 -8.15
N THR A 142 1.96 -18.51 -7.49
CA THR A 142 1.15 -19.32 -6.56
C THR A 142 1.25 -18.84 -5.12
N ALA A 143 1.99 -17.76 -4.84
CA ALA A 143 2.13 -17.24 -3.49
C ALA A 143 0.74 -16.92 -2.91
N ALA A 144 0.39 -17.63 -1.84
CA ALA A 144 -0.68 -17.28 -0.93
C ALA A 144 -0.07 -16.48 0.24
N ALA A 145 -0.89 -15.76 1.01
CA ALA A 145 -0.47 -15.41 2.36
C ALA A 145 -0.12 -16.70 3.12
N PRO A 146 0.84 -16.67 4.06
CA PRO A 146 1.11 -17.83 4.90
C PRO A 146 -0.22 -18.30 5.50
N ALA A 147 -0.54 -19.57 5.31
CA ALA A 147 -1.82 -20.14 5.73
C ALA A 147 -1.95 -20.00 7.24
N MET A 148 -2.85 -19.15 7.72
CA MET A 148 -3.45 -19.35 9.03
C MET A 148 -4.42 -20.51 8.88
N GLU A 149 -4.08 -21.62 9.53
CA GLU A 149 -4.83 -22.86 9.62
C GLU A 149 -6.29 -22.56 10.02
N HIS A 150 -7.20 -22.50 9.04
CA HIS A 150 -8.63 -22.51 9.32
C HIS A 150 -9.01 -23.95 9.62
N LYS A 151 -8.94 -24.30 10.91
CA LYS A 151 -9.60 -25.50 11.42
C LYS A 151 -11.11 -25.34 11.23
N HIS A 152 -11.62 -25.82 10.10
CA HIS A 152 -13.03 -26.18 9.98
C HIS A 152 -13.24 -27.44 10.83
N GLN A 153 -13.71 -27.25 12.07
CA GLN A 153 -14.32 -28.34 12.80
C GLN A 153 -15.66 -28.67 12.14
N HIS A 154 -15.86 -29.96 11.93
CA HIS A 154 -17.03 -30.60 11.36
C HIS A 154 -18.25 -30.46 12.27
#